data_AF-A0A9X1YTP3-F1
#
_entry.id   AF-A0A9X1YTP3-F1
#
_cell.length_a   1.000
_cell.length_b   1.000
_cell.length_c   1.000
_cell.angle_alpha   90.00
_cell.angle_beta   90.00
_cell.angle_gamma   90.00
#
_symmetry.space_group_name_H-M   'P 1'
#
loop_
_entity.id
_entity.type
_entity.pdbx_description
1 polymer ?
#
loop_
_entity_poly.entity_id
_entity_poly.type
_entity_poly.pdbx_seq_one_letter_code
_entity_poly.pdbx_strand_id
1 'polypeptide(L)'
;MPVISPSAVLAGVLLFAASAAQASSFDCTKAASPSEKAICNDPYTAMLDGELGERWRVALAQVADPKALKLDQRQWLKTRDQCAADVGCLRRRYLMRITELGYVAAPFNWTATWQRVPASESDGAELQTRQRGAGPLDFDLSAASGGNSGDLQGQARLQGGTASFAEADCQLKFVPLNGVLQVEQAGGDCGAGMGVYYAGRYVASKTPLKVNYNLLDLGLLDTPQQDRALRQLLKDDYSVLVQNAGSITSPEPAAEMPGAKVQEMWLRGLASSNAAILMTGPKEQFWLVLLVFDAQGQSRARYYSNVPAWKGHMPATLQRWYEERAAQAALPLEVMP
;
A
#
# COMPACT_ATOMS: atom_id res chain seq x y z
N MET A 1 -30.38 -54.43 -52.86
CA MET A 1 -29.19 -54.13 -52.02
C MET A 1 -28.13 -53.57 -52.95
N PRO A 2 -27.92 -52.24 -52.89
CA PRO A 2 -26.61 -51.77 -52.42
C PRO A 2 -26.72 -50.64 -51.40
N VAL A 3 -25.64 -50.50 -50.66
CA VAL A 3 -25.39 -49.69 -49.48
C VAL A 3 -24.83 -48.33 -49.92
N ILE A 4 -25.35 -47.22 -49.39
CA ILE A 4 -24.65 -45.93 -49.38
C ILE A 4 -24.83 -45.31 -47.99
N SER A 5 -23.76 -45.31 -47.20
CA SER A 5 -23.67 -44.70 -45.88
C SER A 5 -23.66 -43.16 -45.98
N PRO A 6 -24.26 -42.43 -45.03
CA PRO A 6 -24.19 -40.98 -44.99
C PRO A 6 -22.84 -40.52 -44.40
N SER A 7 -22.22 -39.58 -45.10
CA SER A 7 -21.00 -38.88 -44.71
C SER A 7 -21.11 -38.25 -43.32
N ALA A 8 -20.16 -38.57 -42.44
CA ALA A 8 -19.98 -37.87 -41.17
C ALA A 8 -19.33 -36.50 -41.44
N VAL A 9 -20.10 -35.42 -41.27
CA VAL A 9 -19.58 -34.05 -41.21
C VAL A 9 -19.13 -33.79 -39.77
N LEU A 10 -17.82 -33.83 -39.52
CA LEU A 10 -17.25 -33.30 -38.28
C LEU A 10 -17.27 -31.77 -38.35
N ALA A 11 -18.23 -31.14 -37.68
CA ALA A 11 -18.18 -29.72 -37.38
C ALA A 11 -17.21 -29.48 -36.21
N GLY A 12 -15.99 -29.03 -36.52
CA GLY A 12 -15.02 -28.60 -35.51
C GLY A 12 -15.46 -27.32 -34.82
N VAL A 13 -15.79 -27.39 -33.53
CA VAL A 13 -16.01 -26.22 -32.68
C VAL A 13 -14.65 -25.62 -32.34
N LEU A 14 -14.29 -24.52 -33.01
CA LEU A 14 -13.17 -23.67 -32.63
C LEU A 14 -13.55 -22.89 -31.37
N LEU A 15 -13.11 -23.38 -30.20
CA LEU A 15 -13.10 -22.62 -28.95
C LEU A 15 -12.09 -21.47 -29.07
N PHE A 16 -12.54 -20.30 -29.52
CA PHE A 16 -11.81 -19.07 -29.31
C PHE A 16 -11.84 -18.74 -27.81
N ALA A 17 -10.80 -19.15 -27.08
CA ALA A 17 -10.50 -18.58 -25.78
C ALA A 17 -10.11 -17.11 -26.01
N ALA A 18 -11.08 -16.21 -25.87
CA ALA A 18 -10.80 -14.79 -25.76
C ALA A 18 -10.06 -14.56 -24.44
N SER A 19 -8.74 -14.66 -24.46
CA SER A 19 -7.90 -14.13 -23.40
C SER A 19 -8.21 -12.64 -23.35
N ALA A 20 -8.92 -12.19 -22.32
CA ALA A 20 -9.02 -10.77 -22.02
C ALA A 20 -7.59 -10.25 -21.94
N ALA A 21 -7.15 -9.49 -22.94
CA ALA A 21 -5.84 -8.89 -22.97
C ALA A 21 -5.77 -7.92 -21.78
N GLN A 22 -5.21 -8.38 -20.67
CA GLN A 22 -4.95 -7.53 -19.52
C GLN A 22 -3.84 -6.58 -19.96
N ALA A 23 -4.19 -5.31 -20.11
CA ALA A 23 -3.28 -4.31 -20.64
C ALA A 23 -2.30 -3.88 -19.54
N SER A 24 -1.27 -4.70 -19.30
CA SER A 24 -0.02 -4.20 -18.73
C SER A 24 0.59 -3.20 -19.71
N SER A 25 1.36 -2.24 -19.19
CA SER A 25 2.07 -1.24 -19.98
C SER A 25 3.24 -1.83 -20.82
N PHE A 26 3.56 -3.11 -20.63
CA PHE A 26 4.58 -3.85 -21.35
C PHE A 26 4.09 -5.24 -21.78
N ASP A 27 4.82 -5.86 -22.71
CA ASP A 27 4.52 -7.18 -23.26
C ASP A 27 4.87 -8.30 -22.26
N CYS A 28 3.85 -8.93 -21.68
CA CYS A 28 4.01 -10.00 -20.70
C CYS A 28 4.76 -11.23 -21.21
N THR A 29 4.83 -11.45 -22.53
CA THR A 29 5.63 -12.55 -23.10
C THR A 29 7.13 -12.30 -22.98
N LYS A 30 7.53 -11.05 -22.69
CA LYS A 30 8.91 -10.61 -22.51
C LYS A 30 9.27 -10.30 -21.05
N ALA A 31 8.37 -10.57 -20.11
CA ALA A 31 8.60 -10.35 -18.69
C ALA A 31 9.84 -11.12 -18.20
N ALA A 32 10.85 -10.40 -17.73
CA ALA A 32 12.14 -10.94 -17.34
C ALA A 32 12.30 -10.95 -15.81
N SER A 33 11.95 -9.85 -15.14
CA SER A 33 12.13 -9.72 -13.69
C SER A 33 11.05 -10.47 -12.90
N PRO A 34 11.32 -10.87 -11.63
CA PRO A 34 10.28 -11.43 -10.76
C PRO A 34 9.07 -10.52 -10.62
N SER A 35 9.29 -9.20 -10.54
CA SER A 35 8.22 -8.21 -10.50
C SER A 35 7.40 -8.18 -11.78
N GLU A 36 8.03 -8.17 -12.95
CA GLU A 36 7.31 -8.19 -14.24
C GLU A 36 6.46 -9.46 -14.38
N LYS A 37 6.98 -10.62 -13.99
CA LYS A 37 6.23 -11.87 -14.00
C LYS A 37 5.06 -11.85 -13.02
N ALA A 38 5.26 -11.29 -11.82
CA ALA A 38 4.18 -11.13 -10.84
C ALA A 38 3.09 -10.16 -11.33
N ILE A 39 3.47 -9.03 -11.94
CA ILE A 39 2.54 -8.09 -12.56
C ILE A 39 1.70 -8.80 -13.63
N CYS A 40 2.34 -9.57 -14.51
CA CYS A 40 1.66 -10.29 -15.59
C CYS A 40 0.75 -11.43 -15.12
N ASN A 41 1.03 -12.02 -13.95
CA ASN A 41 0.22 -13.10 -13.38
C ASN A 41 -0.89 -12.59 -12.44
N ASP A 42 -0.90 -11.30 -12.11
CA ASP A 42 -1.90 -10.68 -11.25
C ASP A 42 -2.73 -9.62 -12.00
N PRO A 43 -3.99 -9.94 -12.38
CA PRO A 43 -4.88 -9.03 -13.12
C PRO A 43 -5.00 -7.63 -12.54
N TYR A 44 -5.05 -7.53 -11.21
CA TYR A 44 -5.23 -6.26 -10.52
C TYR A 44 -3.97 -5.41 -10.59
N THR A 45 -2.80 -6.01 -10.38
CA THR A 45 -1.51 -5.31 -10.52
C THR A 45 -1.25 -4.92 -11.97
N ALA A 46 -1.60 -5.76 -12.95
CA ALA A 46 -1.53 -5.40 -14.37
C ALA A 46 -2.40 -4.18 -14.72
N MET A 47 -3.60 -4.09 -14.15
CA MET A 47 -4.48 -2.92 -14.31
C MET A 47 -3.84 -1.65 -13.73
N LEU A 48 -3.26 -1.72 -12.53
CA LEU A 48 -2.54 -0.58 -11.92
C LEU A 48 -1.32 -0.17 -12.77
N ASP A 49 -0.63 -1.13 -13.39
CA ASP A 49 0.48 -0.84 -14.30
C ASP A 49 0.03 -0.11 -15.56
N GLY A 50 -1.08 -0.53 -16.16
CA GLY A 50 -1.71 0.19 -17.28
C GLY A 50 -2.15 1.62 -16.90
N GLU A 51 -2.80 1.78 -15.74
CA GLU A 51 -3.20 3.10 -15.23
C GLU A 51 -1.99 4.04 -15.04
N LEU A 52 -0.91 3.53 -14.43
CA LEU A 52 0.32 4.28 -14.26
C LEU A 52 0.88 4.70 -15.61
N GLY A 53 0.91 3.81 -16.60
CA GLY A 53 1.39 4.10 -17.95
C GLY A 53 0.65 5.28 -18.58
N GLU A 54 -0.68 5.30 -18.46
CA GLU A 54 -1.49 6.41 -18.99
C GLU A 54 -1.26 7.72 -18.24
N ARG A 55 -1.23 7.68 -16.90
CA ARG A 55 -0.93 8.88 -16.09
C ARG A 55 0.44 9.43 -16.40
N TRP A 56 1.44 8.56 -16.57
CA TRP A 56 2.80 8.96 -16.92
C TRP A 56 2.85 9.64 -18.28
N ARG A 57 2.14 9.11 -19.29
CA ARG A 57 2.06 9.71 -20.63
C ARG A 57 1.43 11.11 -20.60
N VAL A 58 0.35 11.27 -19.84
CA VAL A 58 -0.30 12.58 -19.65
C VAL A 58 0.64 13.56 -18.95
N ALA A 59 1.24 13.14 -17.83
CA ALA A 59 2.18 13.96 -17.07
C ALA A 59 3.38 14.40 -17.94
N LEU A 60 3.96 13.48 -18.72
CA LEU A 60 5.11 13.75 -19.56
C LEU A 60 4.86 14.86 -20.59
N ALA A 61 3.62 15.00 -21.07
CA ALA A 61 3.24 16.05 -22.02
C ALA A 61 3.06 17.42 -21.37
N GLN A 62 2.92 17.49 -20.05
CA GLN A 62 2.55 18.71 -19.31
C GLN A 62 3.66 19.27 -18.43
N VAL A 63 4.62 18.43 -18.01
CA VAL A 63 5.73 18.86 -17.14
C VAL A 63 6.70 19.81 -17.83
N ALA A 64 7.29 20.72 -17.03
CA ALA A 64 8.31 21.66 -17.49
C ALA A 64 9.62 20.97 -17.90
N ASP A 65 10.03 19.92 -17.19
CA ASP A 65 11.22 19.11 -17.50
C ASP A 65 10.84 17.63 -17.74
N PRO A 66 10.51 17.26 -18.99
CA PRO A 66 10.25 15.88 -19.38
C PRO A 66 11.48 14.96 -19.27
N LYS A 67 12.71 15.49 -19.32
CA LYS A 67 13.93 14.68 -19.21
C LYS A 67 14.11 14.20 -17.77
N ALA A 68 13.89 15.09 -16.81
CA ALA A 68 13.90 14.75 -15.39
C ALA A 68 12.82 13.70 -15.05
N LEU A 69 11.59 13.88 -15.54
CA LEU A 69 10.52 12.89 -15.31
C LEU A 69 10.83 11.51 -15.91
N LYS A 70 11.45 11.46 -17.10
CA LYS A 70 11.90 10.18 -17.70
C LYS A 70 12.97 9.49 -16.87
N LEU A 71 13.94 10.25 -16.33
CA LEU A 71 14.98 9.70 -15.47
C LEU A 71 14.39 9.17 -14.17
N ASP A 72 13.53 9.95 -13.55
CA ASP A 72 12.83 9.60 -12.32
C ASP A 72 11.96 8.35 -12.51
N GLN A 73 11.22 8.23 -13.62
CA GLN A 73 10.46 7.01 -13.94
C GLN A 73 11.36 5.77 -14.04
N ARG A 74 12.54 5.87 -14.65
CA ARG A 74 13.50 4.75 -14.70
C ARG A 74 14.03 4.38 -13.32
N GLN A 75 14.24 5.36 -12.45
CA GLN A 75 14.67 5.11 -11.08
C GLN A 75 13.54 4.46 -10.26
N TRP A 76 12.31 4.93 -10.42
CA TRP A 76 11.13 4.34 -9.80
C TRP A 76 10.96 2.87 -10.19
N LEU A 77 11.17 2.50 -11.46
CA LEU A 77 11.13 1.09 -11.90
C LEU A 77 12.12 0.20 -11.13
N LYS A 78 13.34 0.69 -10.85
CA LYS A 78 14.30 -0.05 -10.02
C LYS A 78 13.80 -0.24 -8.59
N THR A 79 13.17 0.79 -8.01
CA THR A 79 12.57 0.69 -6.66
C THR A 79 11.36 -0.23 -6.64
N ARG A 80 10.52 -0.23 -7.69
CA ARG A 80 9.43 -1.20 -7.86
C ARG A 80 9.99 -2.62 -7.91
N ASP A 81 11.06 -2.85 -8.67
CA ASP A 81 11.63 -4.19 -8.87
C ASP A 81 12.24 -4.79 -7.58
N GLN A 82 12.50 -3.96 -6.55
CA GLN A 82 12.88 -4.45 -5.22
C GLN A 82 11.74 -5.22 -4.52
N CYS A 83 10.47 -5.05 -4.95
CA CYS A 83 9.35 -5.83 -4.45
C CYS A 83 9.41 -7.30 -4.88
N ALA A 84 10.19 -7.64 -5.91
CA ALA A 84 10.19 -8.98 -6.51
C ALA A 84 8.75 -9.46 -6.77
N ALA A 85 8.37 -10.65 -6.28
CA ALA A 85 7.06 -11.25 -6.48
C ALA A 85 6.00 -10.83 -5.44
N ASP A 86 6.32 -9.94 -4.49
CA ASP A 86 5.34 -9.45 -3.50
C ASP A 86 4.34 -8.49 -4.16
N VAL A 87 3.14 -9.00 -4.43
CA VAL A 87 2.04 -8.25 -5.06
C VAL A 87 1.54 -7.11 -4.18
N GLY A 88 1.54 -7.24 -2.85
CA GLY A 88 1.15 -6.14 -1.95
C GLY A 88 2.16 -4.99 -1.99
N CYS A 89 3.46 -5.31 -2.03
CA CYS A 89 4.51 -4.33 -2.26
C CYS A 89 4.33 -3.63 -3.62
N LEU A 90 4.11 -4.40 -4.70
CA LEU A 90 3.92 -3.85 -6.05
C LEU A 90 2.72 -2.90 -6.11
N ARG A 91 1.54 -3.35 -5.64
CA ARG A 91 0.30 -2.55 -5.64
C ARG A 91 0.48 -1.23 -4.89
N ARG A 92 1.10 -1.25 -3.70
CA ARG A 92 1.45 -0.03 -2.96
C ARG A 92 2.37 0.90 -3.75
N ARG A 93 3.42 0.38 -4.38
CA ARG A 93 4.34 1.19 -5.22
C ARG A 93 3.63 1.83 -6.40
N TYR A 94 2.71 1.11 -7.05
CA TYR A 94 1.88 1.66 -8.13
C TYR A 94 0.99 2.78 -7.64
N LEU A 95 0.21 2.56 -6.57
CA LEU A 95 -0.74 3.56 -6.04
C LEU A 95 -0.04 4.85 -5.59
N MET A 96 1.11 4.74 -4.91
CA MET A 96 1.91 5.91 -4.55
C MET A 96 2.34 6.70 -5.79
N ARG A 97 2.83 6.00 -6.82
CA ARG A 97 3.32 6.65 -8.05
C ARG A 97 2.20 7.26 -8.88
N ILE A 98 1.08 6.56 -9.00
CA ILE A 98 -0.16 7.02 -9.62
C ILE A 98 -0.65 8.32 -8.96
N THR A 99 -0.56 8.39 -7.63
CA THR A 99 -0.90 9.60 -6.85
C THR A 99 0.08 10.72 -7.17
N GLU A 100 1.39 10.47 -7.05
CA GLU A 100 2.45 11.44 -7.34
C GLU A 100 2.31 12.06 -8.74
N LEU A 101 2.11 11.24 -9.77
CA LEU A 101 1.99 11.68 -11.16
C LEU A 101 0.82 12.64 -11.40
N GLY A 102 -0.18 12.67 -10.51
CA GLY A 102 -1.25 13.68 -10.53
C GLY A 102 -0.79 15.09 -10.19
N TYR A 103 0.39 15.24 -9.56
CA TYR A 103 0.90 16.53 -9.08
C TYR A 103 2.17 17.00 -9.78
N VAL A 104 2.88 16.14 -10.53
CA VAL A 104 4.17 16.48 -11.14
C VAL A 104 4.10 17.65 -12.14
N ALA A 105 2.94 17.89 -12.77
CA ALA A 105 2.76 19.00 -13.71
C ALA A 105 2.48 20.35 -13.03
N ALA A 106 2.27 20.38 -11.70
CA ALA A 106 2.04 21.61 -10.98
C ALA A 106 3.30 22.52 -11.00
N PRO A 107 3.14 23.85 -10.96
CA PRO A 107 4.28 24.75 -10.78
C PRO A 107 4.96 24.52 -9.43
N PHE A 108 6.28 24.41 -9.42
CA PHE A 108 7.07 24.28 -8.20
C PHE A 108 7.21 25.62 -7.48
N ASN A 109 7.11 25.60 -6.14
CA ASN A 109 7.44 26.75 -5.29
C ASN A 109 8.07 26.29 -3.98
N TRP A 110 9.22 26.86 -3.61
CA TRP A 110 9.87 26.60 -2.33
C TRP A 110 9.03 27.01 -1.12
N THR A 111 8.07 27.90 -1.27
CA THR A 111 7.13 28.26 -0.20
C THR A 111 5.80 27.54 -0.43
N ALA A 112 5.57 26.45 0.31
CA ALA A 112 4.35 25.65 0.21
C ALA A 112 4.13 24.78 1.46
N THR A 113 2.91 24.26 1.58
CA THR A 113 2.61 23.09 2.41
C THR A 113 2.68 21.86 1.52
N TRP A 114 3.48 20.89 1.96
CA TRP A 114 3.80 19.68 1.25
C TRP A 114 3.31 18.48 2.04
N GLN A 115 2.63 17.56 1.38
CA GLN A 115 2.15 16.31 1.99
C GLN A 115 2.90 15.15 1.37
N ARG A 116 3.49 14.28 2.20
CA ARG A 116 4.11 13.06 1.71
C ARG A 116 3.05 12.13 1.14
N VAL A 117 3.31 11.55 -0.02
CA VAL A 117 2.50 10.44 -0.56
C VAL A 117 2.64 9.27 0.41
N PRO A 118 1.58 8.90 1.16
CA PRO A 118 1.69 7.91 2.22
C PRO A 118 1.81 6.50 1.63
N ALA A 119 2.47 5.59 2.34
CA ALA A 119 2.61 4.19 1.93
C ALA A 119 1.51 3.28 2.53
N SER A 120 0.75 3.78 3.50
CA SER A 120 -0.37 3.13 4.18
C SER A 120 -1.33 4.21 4.73
N GLU A 121 -2.52 3.82 5.19
CA GLU A 121 -3.46 4.76 5.85
C GLU A 121 -2.96 5.26 7.21
N SER A 122 -1.95 4.60 7.78
CA SER A 122 -1.37 4.92 9.09
C SER A 122 -0.03 5.67 9.02
N ASP A 123 0.43 6.02 7.82
CA ASP A 123 1.65 6.80 7.60
C ASP A 123 1.30 8.19 7.06
N GLY A 124 2.06 9.19 7.47
CA GLY A 124 1.89 10.56 6.97
C GLY A 124 3.09 11.43 7.24
N ALA A 125 3.23 12.52 6.48
CA ALA A 125 4.08 13.63 6.86
C ALA A 125 3.63 14.92 6.18
N GLU A 126 3.74 16.00 6.94
CA GLU A 126 3.56 17.37 6.45
C GLU A 126 4.88 18.11 6.56
N LEU A 127 5.25 18.78 5.48
CA LEU A 127 6.40 19.66 5.39
C LEU A 127 5.90 21.06 5.03
N GLN A 128 6.10 22.04 5.89
CA GLN A 128 5.88 23.45 5.58
C GLN A 128 7.21 24.11 5.29
N THR A 129 7.35 24.72 4.12
CA THR A 129 8.57 25.43 3.74
C THR A 129 8.29 26.90 3.47
N ARG A 130 9.22 27.77 3.86
CA ARG A 130 9.14 29.23 3.67
C ARG A 130 10.50 29.75 3.22
N GLN A 131 10.52 30.44 2.08
CA GLN A 131 11.73 31.08 1.56
C GLN A 131 11.60 32.60 1.62
N ARG A 132 12.57 33.29 2.23
CA ARG A 132 12.61 34.76 2.28
C ARG A 132 13.68 35.29 1.33
N GLY A 133 13.25 35.87 0.21
CA GLY A 133 14.17 36.38 -0.82
C GLY A 133 15.14 35.30 -1.30
N ALA A 134 16.45 35.61 -1.36
CA ALA A 134 17.51 34.67 -1.69
C ALA A 134 18.13 33.97 -0.46
N GLY A 135 17.47 34.04 0.70
CA GLY A 135 17.95 33.45 1.95
C GLY A 135 17.77 31.93 2.04
N PRO A 136 18.09 31.33 3.21
CA PRO A 136 17.84 29.92 3.46
C PRO A 136 16.34 29.58 3.42
N LEU A 137 16.05 28.28 3.30
CA LEU A 137 14.71 27.74 3.36
C LEU A 137 14.38 27.39 4.82
N ASP A 138 13.50 28.16 5.45
CA ASP A 138 12.92 27.77 6.74
C ASP A 138 11.98 26.58 6.50
N PHE A 139 12.05 25.53 7.32
CA PHE A 139 11.13 24.41 7.25
C PHE A 139 10.63 23.95 8.62
N ASP A 140 9.42 23.41 8.62
CA ASP A 140 8.78 22.71 9.72
C ASP A 140 8.26 21.38 9.16
N LEU A 141 8.65 20.27 9.77
CA LEU A 141 8.42 18.93 9.26
C LEU A 141 7.88 18.04 10.37
N SER A 142 6.67 17.53 10.20
CA SER A 142 6.06 16.54 11.07
C SER A 142 5.82 15.24 10.30
N ALA A 143 6.10 14.11 10.93
CA ALA A 143 5.87 12.79 10.34
C ALA A 143 5.31 11.82 11.38
N ALA A 144 4.49 10.87 10.91
CA ALA A 144 3.93 9.81 11.72
C ALA A 144 3.96 8.47 10.99
N SER A 145 4.09 7.39 11.77
CA SER A 145 3.93 6.00 11.35
C SER A 145 3.28 5.20 12.47
N GLY A 146 2.00 4.87 12.31
CA GLY A 146 1.19 4.28 13.36
C GLY A 146 1.07 5.21 14.58
N GLY A 147 1.40 4.71 15.76
CA GLY A 147 1.40 5.48 17.01
C GLY A 147 2.70 6.27 17.28
N ASN A 148 3.69 6.18 16.39
CA ASN A 148 4.94 6.91 16.53
C ASN A 148 4.91 8.18 15.66
N SER A 149 5.47 9.27 16.18
CA SER A 149 5.57 10.54 15.47
C SER A 149 6.86 11.27 15.83
N GLY A 150 7.24 12.22 14.98
CA GLY A 150 8.36 13.11 15.23
C GLY A 150 8.26 14.39 14.45
N ASP A 151 8.87 15.44 15.00
CA ASP A 151 8.89 16.79 14.46
C ASP A 151 10.33 17.27 14.31
N LEU A 152 10.60 18.00 13.24
CA LEU A 152 11.87 18.61 12.96
C LEU A 152 11.66 19.97 12.32
N GLN A 153 12.32 20.98 12.86
CA GLN A 153 12.34 22.33 12.31
C GLN A 153 13.78 22.77 12.05
N GLY A 154 13.99 23.58 11.02
CA GLY A 154 15.34 24.03 10.70
C GLY A 154 15.42 24.99 9.54
N GLN A 155 16.65 25.32 9.18
CA GLN A 155 16.98 26.13 8.02
C GLN A 155 17.85 25.33 7.05
N ALA A 156 17.31 25.02 5.88
CA ALA A 156 18.06 24.36 4.84
C ALA A 156 18.77 25.39 3.94
N ARG A 157 20.03 25.14 3.62
CA ARG A 157 20.80 25.98 2.68
C ARG A 157 20.37 25.67 1.26
N LEU A 158 19.93 26.69 0.53
CA LEU A 158 19.61 26.57 -0.89
C LEU A 158 20.86 26.77 -1.76
N GLN A 159 21.19 25.77 -2.58
CA GLN A 159 22.30 25.82 -3.52
C GLN A 159 22.00 24.92 -4.74
N GLY A 160 22.25 25.44 -5.95
CA GLY A 160 22.13 24.65 -7.18
C GLY A 160 20.73 24.10 -7.44
N GLY A 161 19.67 24.79 -6.99
CA GLY A 161 18.29 24.35 -7.15
C GLY A 161 17.85 23.25 -6.17
N THR A 162 18.65 22.93 -5.16
CA THR A 162 18.31 22.00 -4.07
C THR A 162 18.49 22.68 -2.71
N ALA A 163 17.81 22.19 -1.68
CA ALA A 163 18.05 22.61 -0.30
C ALA A 163 18.67 21.47 0.50
N SER A 164 19.59 21.77 1.40
CA SER A 164 20.21 20.78 2.29
C SER A 164 20.26 21.26 3.73
N PHE A 165 19.93 20.36 4.65
CA PHE A 165 20.02 20.55 6.09
C PHE A 165 20.90 19.43 6.67
N ALA A 166 21.76 19.78 7.62
CA ALA A 166 22.58 18.82 8.34
C ALA A 166 22.78 19.29 9.77
N GLU A 167 22.44 18.43 10.73
CA GLU A 167 22.65 18.66 12.16
C GLU A 167 22.99 17.33 12.82
N ALA A 168 24.10 17.28 13.56
CA ALA A 168 24.64 16.04 14.14
C ALA A 168 24.72 14.90 13.08
N ASP A 169 24.02 13.80 13.30
CA ASP A 169 23.93 12.66 12.39
C ASP A 169 22.71 12.72 11.46
N CYS A 170 21.88 13.76 11.52
CA CYS A 170 20.73 13.95 10.63
C CYS A 170 21.13 14.74 9.39
N GLN A 171 20.85 14.20 8.20
CA GLN A 171 20.99 14.91 6.94
C GLN A 171 19.71 14.82 6.12
N LEU A 172 19.15 15.97 5.74
CA LEU A 172 18.01 16.06 4.84
C LEU A 172 18.39 16.82 3.57
N LYS A 173 17.96 16.30 2.42
CA LYS A 173 18.11 16.97 1.13
C LYS A 173 16.75 17.07 0.44
N PHE A 174 16.39 18.29 0.06
CA PHE A 174 15.16 18.64 -0.61
C PHE A 174 15.45 18.87 -2.09
N VAL A 175 14.96 17.98 -2.95
CA VAL A 175 15.26 17.94 -4.38
C VAL A 175 13.96 18.17 -5.16
N PRO A 176 13.78 19.34 -5.79
CA PRO A 176 12.65 19.58 -6.68
C PRO A 176 12.67 18.63 -7.87
N LEU A 177 11.50 18.13 -8.24
CA LEU A 177 11.29 17.34 -9.45
C LEU A 177 9.99 17.79 -10.10
N ASN A 178 10.06 18.73 -11.06
CA ASN A 178 8.87 19.42 -11.56
C ASN A 178 8.01 19.91 -10.38
N GLY A 179 6.71 19.65 -10.36
CA GLY A 179 5.79 20.09 -9.30
C GLY A 179 5.86 19.36 -7.96
N VAL A 180 6.73 18.37 -7.81
CA VAL A 180 6.86 17.58 -6.56
C VAL A 180 8.22 17.76 -5.92
N LEU A 181 8.33 17.41 -4.64
CA LEU A 181 9.56 17.52 -3.85
C LEU A 181 9.99 16.14 -3.36
N GLN A 182 11.21 15.72 -3.68
CA GLN A 182 11.84 14.56 -3.04
C GLN A 182 12.55 15.04 -1.77
N VAL A 183 12.27 14.40 -0.64
CA VAL A 183 13.09 14.52 0.56
C VAL A 183 13.93 13.25 0.67
N GLU A 184 15.24 13.39 0.67
CA GLU A 184 16.20 12.34 0.97
C GLU A 184 16.64 12.48 2.43
N GLN A 185 16.77 11.36 3.14
CA GLN A 185 17.26 11.32 4.51
C GLN A 185 18.47 10.39 4.56
N ALA A 186 19.53 10.83 5.24
CA ALA A 186 20.72 10.04 5.49
C ALA A 186 21.20 10.23 6.94
N GLY A 187 21.91 9.23 7.45
CA GLY A 187 22.41 9.18 8.82
C GLY A 187 21.35 8.65 9.80
N GLY A 188 21.19 9.30 10.95
CA GLY A 188 20.25 8.92 12.01
C GLY A 188 18.77 9.06 11.64
N ASP A 189 17.87 8.76 12.57
CA ASP A 189 16.42 8.91 12.39
C ASP A 189 15.97 10.39 12.41
N CYS A 190 16.90 11.34 12.58
CA CYS A 190 16.62 12.76 12.72
C CYS A 190 15.71 13.09 13.92
N GLY A 191 15.74 12.25 14.96
CA GLY A 191 14.85 12.38 16.11
C GLY A 191 13.39 12.09 15.79
N ALA A 192 13.09 11.50 14.63
CA ALA A 192 11.73 11.22 14.20
C ALA A 192 11.04 10.13 15.04
N GLY A 193 11.82 9.30 15.74
CA GLY A 193 11.33 8.18 16.50
C GLY A 193 11.29 6.87 15.71
N MET A 194 11.05 5.77 16.41
CA MET A 194 11.23 4.43 15.85
C MET A 194 10.32 4.15 14.64
N GLY A 195 10.93 3.93 13.48
CA GLY A 195 10.22 3.61 12.24
C GLY A 195 9.49 4.81 11.60
N VAL A 196 9.70 6.02 12.13
CA VAL A 196 9.28 7.26 11.48
C VAL A 196 10.45 7.75 10.64
N TYR A 197 10.16 8.11 9.40
CA TYR A 197 11.14 8.66 8.47
C TYR A 197 10.61 9.97 7.91
N TYR A 198 11.50 10.89 7.57
CA TYR A 198 11.19 12.14 6.87
C TYR A 198 11.35 12.00 5.36
N ALA A 199 12.16 11.05 4.90
CA ALA A 199 12.33 10.77 3.48
C ALA A 199 11.01 10.40 2.79
N GLY A 200 10.90 10.76 1.51
CA GLY A 200 9.77 10.40 0.67
C GLY A 200 9.47 11.42 -0.39
N ARG A 201 8.42 11.13 -1.17
CA ARG A 201 7.90 12.03 -2.18
C ARG A 201 6.79 12.89 -1.60
N TYR A 202 6.91 14.20 -1.74
CA TYR A 202 5.92 15.16 -1.28
C TYR A 202 5.28 15.89 -2.45
N VAL A 203 3.99 16.21 -2.32
CA VAL A 203 3.23 17.01 -3.27
C VAL A 203 2.66 18.24 -2.57
N ALA A 204 2.50 19.35 -3.30
CA ALA A 204 1.93 20.55 -2.72
C ALA A 204 0.43 20.35 -2.44
N SER A 205 0.05 20.39 -1.16
CA SER A 205 -1.34 20.25 -0.71
C SER A 205 -1.51 20.85 0.69
N LYS A 206 -2.63 21.53 0.92
CA LYS A 206 -3.01 22.05 2.25
C LYS A 206 -3.75 21.03 3.11
N THR A 207 -4.12 19.88 2.55
CA THR A 207 -4.84 18.81 3.24
C THR A 207 -4.10 17.49 3.07
N PRO A 208 -4.10 16.60 4.08
CA PRO A 208 -3.49 15.28 3.97
C PRO A 208 -3.99 14.52 2.74
N LEU A 209 -3.07 13.81 2.07
CA LEU A 209 -3.43 12.99 0.93
C LEU A 209 -4.16 11.72 1.38
N LYS A 210 -5.14 11.30 0.58
CA LYS A 210 -5.82 10.02 0.74
C LYS A 210 -5.60 9.17 -0.49
N VAL A 211 -4.77 8.13 -0.35
CA VAL A 211 -4.58 7.12 -1.41
C VAL A 211 -5.76 6.13 -1.40
N ASN A 212 -6.45 5.98 -0.27
CA ASN A 212 -7.63 5.12 -0.07
C ASN A 212 -7.30 3.64 -0.29
N TYR A 213 -6.29 3.16 0.44
CA TYR A 213 -5.88 1.77 0.38
C TYR A 213 -7.02 0.83 0.76
N ASN A 214 -7.05 -0.34 0.13
CA ASN A 214 -7.89 -1.46 0.49
C ASN A 214 -7.05 -2.71 0.81
N LEU A 215 -7.68 -3.76 1.33
CA LEU A 215 -6.96 -4.98 1.75
C LEU A 215 -6.34 -5.75 0.57
N LEU A 216 -6.86 -5.58 -0.65
CA LEU A 216 -6.22 -6.08 -1.87
C LEU A 216 -4.92 -5.32 -2.17
N ASP A 217 -4.94 -3.99 -2.06
CA ASP A 217 -3.75 -3.13 -2.24
C ASP A 217 -2.65 -3.46 -1.24
N LEU A 218 -3.04 -3.80 -0.01
CA LEU A 218 -2.13 -4.13 1.07
C LEU A 218 -1.57 -5.56 0.98
N GLY A 219 -2.07 -6.39 0.05
CA GLY A 219 -1.63 -7.77 -0.13
C GLY A 219 -2.18 -8.75 0.91
N LEU A 220 -3.22 -8.36 1.64
CA LEU A 220 -3.94 -9.25 2.57
C LEU A 220 -4.93 -10.15 1.85
N LEU A 221 -5.39 -9.72 0.67
CA LEU A 221 -6.31 -10.46 -0.20
C LEU A 221 -5.71 -10.63 -1.59
N ASP A 222 -6.13 -11.67 -2.30
CA ASP A 222 -5.61 -12.01 -3.63
C ASP A 222 -6.49 -11.45 -4.74
N THR A 223 -7.82 -11.37 -4.51
CA THR A 223 -8.79 -11.01 -5.57
C THR A 223 -9.76 -9.90 -5.17
N PRO A 224 -10.27 -9.11 -6.13
CA PRO A 224 -11.35 -8.15 -5.88
C PRO A 224 -12.63 -8.77 -5.31
N GLN A 225 -12.89 -10.05 -5.62
CA GLN A 225 -14.03 -10.81 -5.09
C GLN A 225 -13.88 -11.01 -3.59
N GLN A 226 -12.69 -11.41 -3.13
CA GLN A 226 -12.38 -11.53 -1.71
C GLN A 226 -12.53 -10.19 -1.00
N ASP A 227 -12.04 -9.09 -1.60
CA ASP A 227 -12.18 -7.75 -1.00
C ASP A 227 -13.64 -7.34 -0.82
N ARG A 228 -14.48 -7.55 -1.83
CA ARG A 228 -15.93 -7.29 -1.73
C ARG A 228 -16.60 -8.15 -0.67
N ALA A 229 -16.27 -9.44 -0.60
CA ALA A 229 -16.86 -10.36 0.36
C ALA A 229 -16.45 -9.99 1.80
N LEU A 230 -15.19 -9.64 2.04
CA LEU A 230 -14.72 -9.23 3.36
C LEU A 230 -15.30 -7.86 3.77
N ARG A 231 -15.44 -6.90 2.83
CA ARG A 231 -16.18 -5.65 3.09
C ARG A 231 -17.61 -5.89 3.56
N GLN A 232 -18.32 -6.82 2.91
CA GLN A 232 -19.69 -7.17 3.29
C GLN A 232 -19.75 -7.81 4.69
N LEU A 233 -18.77 -8.63 5.04
CA LEU A 233 -18.66 -9.25 6.35
C LEU A 233 -18.39 -8.22 7.47
N LEU A 234 -17.42 -7.33 7.25
CA LEU A 234 -16.93 -6.41 8.28
C LEU A 234 -17.72 -5.10 8.40
N LYS A 235 -18.38 -4.65 7.31
CA LYS A 235 -19.05 -3.36 7.25
C LYS A 235 -18.09 -2.23 7.68
N ASP A 236 -18.41 -1.49 8.74
CA ASP A 236 -17.64 -0.34 9.23
C ASP A 236 -16.24 -0.76 9.73
N ASP A 237 -16.12 -1.98 10.27
CA ASP A 237 -14.85 -2.54 10.77
C ASP A 237 -13.83 -2.83 9.65
N TYR A 238 -14.27 -2.83 8.38
CA TYR A 238 -13.34 -2.94 7.26
C TYR A 238 -12.32 -1.80 7.29
N SER A 239 -12.78 -0.57 7.57
CA SER A 239 -11.88 0.59 7.62
C SER A 239 -10.90 0.51 8.79
N VAL A 240 -11.34 -0.04 9.92
CA VAL A 240 -10.48 -0.31 11.09
C VAL A 240 -9.42 -1.35 10.77
N LEU A 241 -9.78 -2.41 10.04
CA LEU A 241 -8.81 -3.41 9.60
C LEU A 241 -7.75 -2.83 8.65
N VAL A 242 -8.17 -2.01 7.67
CA VAL A 242 -7.23 -1.31 6.77
C VAL A 242 -6.30 -0.39 7.56
N GLN A 243 -6.83 0.36 8.52
CA GLN A 243 -6.02 1.22 9.39
C GLN A 243 -5.04 0.40 10.22
N ASN A 244 -5.49 -0.72 10.82
CA ASN A 244 -4.63 -1.60 11.60
C ASN A 244 -3.54 -2.30 10.76
N ALA A 245 -3.68 -2.32 9.44
CA ALA A 245 -2.73 -2.95 8.52
C ALA A 245 -1.51 -2.07 8.16
N GLY A 246 -0.95 -1.37 9.14
CA GLY A 246 0.27 -0.55 8.98
C GLY A 246 1.57 -1.38 8.91
N SER A 247 1.59 -2.54 9.56
CA SER A 247 2.63 -3.57 9.44
C SER A 247 1.96 -4.92 9.26
N ILE A 248 2.44 -5.75 8.34
CA ILE A 248 1.79 -7.00 7.94
C ILE A 248 2.87 -8.08 7.82
N THR A 249 2.61 -9.27 8.34
CA THR A 249 3.51 -10.42 8.17
C THR A 249 3.41 -11.01 6.77
N SER A 250 4.46 -11.71 6.35
CA SER A 250 4.36 -12.62 5.21
C SER A 250 3.25 -13.66 5.46
N PRO A 251 2.56 -14.12 4.41
CA PRO A 251 1.54 -15.15 4.55
C PRO A 251 2.17 -16.49 4.93
N GLU A 252 1.64 -17.12 5.98
CA GLU A 252 2.05 -18.44 6.45
C GLU A 252 0.92 -19.46 6.29
N PRO A 253 1.18 -20.72 5.91
CA PRO A 253 0.14 -21.75 5.84
C PRO A 253 -0.53 -22.00 7.20
N ALA A 254 -1.85 -22.10 7.23
CA ALA A 254 -2.57 -22.48 8.45
C ALA A 254 -2.45 -24.00 8.68
N ALA A 255 -1.82 -24.41 9.78
CA ALA A 255 -1.56 -25.83 10.07
C ALA A 255 -2.84 -26.67 10.17
N GLU A 256 -3.92 -26.09 10.69
CA GLU A 256 -5.22 -26.76 10.89
C GLU A 256 -6.12 -26.76 9.64
N MET A 257 -5.75 -26.06 8.57
CA MET A 257 -6.61 -25.92 7.39
C MET A 257 -5.81 -25.87 6.08
N PRO A 258 -5.76 -26.99 5.33
CA PRO A 258 -5.07 -27.04 4.05
C PRO A 258 -5.55 -25.98 3.06
N GLY A 259 -4.60 -25.25 2.47
CA GLY A 259 -4.87 -24.19 1.50
C GLY A 259 -5.32 -22.86 2.11
N ALA A 260 -5.42 -22.76 3.44
CA ALA A 260 -5.56 -21.47 4.12
C ALA A 260 -4.20 -20.87 4.45
N LYS A 261 -4.14 -19.54 4.44
CA LYS A 261 -2.99 -18.73 4.84
C LYS A 261 -3.38 -17.81 5.98
N VAL A 262 -2.45 -17.51 6.87
CA VAL A 262 -2.62 -16.60 7.99
C VAL A 262 -1.65 -15.43 7.85
N GLN A 263 -2.13 -14.24 8.17
CA GLN A 263 -1.34 -13.02 8.24
C GLN A 263 -1.74 -12.25 9.48
N GLU A 264 -0.74 -11.79 10.23
CA GLU A 264 -0.94 -10.86 11.31
C GLU A 264 -0.64 -9.44 10.83
N MET A 265 -1.34 -8.49 11.42
CA MET A 265 -1.10 -7.08 11.14
C MET A 265 -1.30 -6.22 12.37
N TRP A 266 -0.59 -5.10 12.43
CA TRP A 266 -0.67 -4.16 13.54
C TRP A 266 -0.25 -2.74 13.13
N LEU A 267 -0.73 -1.78 13.91
CA LEU A 267 -0.16 -0.43 13.91
C LEU A 267 1.15 -0.42 14.68
N ARG A 268 2.21 0.07 14.04
CA ARG A 268 3.49 0.33 14.69
C ARG A 268 3.28 1.18 15.95
N GLY A 269 3.92 0.80 17.05
CA GLY A 269 3.77 1.48 18.35
C GLY A 269 2.48 1.16 19.12
N LEU A 270 1.51 0.47 18.50
CA LEU A 270 0.18 0.20 19.09
C LEU A 270 -0.26 -1.27 18.91
N ALA A 271 0.68 -2.20 18.81
CA ALA A 271 0.40 -3.61 18.51
C ALA A 271 -0.48 -4.33 19.56
N SER A 272 -0.56 -3.80 20.78
CA SER A 272 -1.41 -4.34 21.86
C SER A 272 -2.89 -3.94 21.73
N SER A 273 -3.21 -2.86 21.02
CA SER A 273 -4.57 -2.31 20.91
C SER A 273 -5.09 -2.20 19.48
N ASN A 274 -4.19 -2.11 18.50
CA ASN A 274 -4.48 -1.91 17.08
C ASN A 274 -3.81 -3.01 16.28
N ALA A 275 -4.37 -4.20 16.35
CA ALA A 275 -3.87 -5.37 15.65
C ALA A 275 -5.01 -6.25 15.14
N ALA A 276 -4.68 -7.14 14.22
CA ALA A 276 -5.58 -8.17 13.74
C ALA A 276 -4.80 -9.39 13.28
N ILE A 277 -5.47 -10.54 13.27
CA ILE A 277 -5.01 -11.76 12.62
C ILE A 277 -6.08 -12.22 11.63
N LEU A 278 -5.72 -12.27 10.35
CA LEU A 278 -6.59 -12.67 9.26
C LEU A 278 -6.12 -14.02 8.72
N MET A 279 -7.04 -14.99 8.72
CA MET A 279 -6.88 -16.24 7.99
C MET A 279 -7.80 -16.22 6.76
N THR A 280 -7.23 -16.48 5.59
CA THR A 280 -7.96 -16.59 4.33
C THR A 280 -7.83 -18.00 3.79
N GLY A 281 -8.95 -18.65 3.51
CA GLY A 281 -9.02 -20.00 2.96
C GLY A 281 -9.26 -20.04 1.45
N PRO A 282 -9.41 -21.24 0.87
CA PRO A 282 -9.86 -21.39 -0.51
C PRO A 282 -11.17 -20.64 -0.77
N LYS A 283 -11.28 -20.04 -1.96
CA LYS A 283 -12.39 -19.14 -2.34
C LYS A 283 -12.41 -17.88 -1.45
N GLU A 284 -13.58 -17.40 -1.05
CA GLU A 284 -13.77 -16.24 -0.19
C GLU A 284 -14.00 -16.65 1.27
N GLN A 285 -13.28 -17.64 1.80
CA GLN A 285 -13.42 -18.05 3.20
C GLN A 285 -12.53 -17.20 4.12
N PHE A 286 -13.12 -16.66 5.19
CA PHE A 286 -12.43 -15.78 6.12
C PHE A 286 -12.64 -16.18 7.58
N TRP A 287 -11.58 -15.99 8.36
CA TRP A 287 -11.61 -15.96 9.82
C TRP A 287 -10.74 -14.80 10.26
N LEU A 288 -11.24 -13.94 11.13
CA LEU A 288 -10.54 -12.73 11.54
C LEU A 288 -10.76 -12.51 13.04
N VAL A 289 -9.68 -12.22 13.77
CA VAL A 289 -9.78 -11.52 15.05
C VAL A 289 -9.26 -10.11 14.82
N LEU A 290 -10.09 -9.10 15.13
CA LEU A 290 -9.77 -7.68 15.00
C LEU A 290 -9.85 -7.01 16.36
N LEU A 291 -8.80 -6.30 16.75
CA LEU A 291 -8.85 -5.42 17.91
C LEU A 291 -9.50 -4.10 17.54
N VAL A 292 -10.50 -3.70 18.33
CA VAL A 292 -11.27 -2.47 18.17
C VAL A 292 -11.40 -1.76 19.51
N PHE A 293 -11.81 -0.50 19.49
CA PHE A 293 -12.24 0.22 20.68
C PHE A 293 -13.76 0.36 20.70
N ASP A 294 -14.38 0.15 21.85
CA ASP A 294 -15.80 0.47 22.04
C ASP A 294 -16.02 1.99 22.17
N ALA A 295 -17.29 2.40 22.29
CA ALA A 295 -17.67 3.80 22.40
C ALA A 295 -17.10 4.51 23.65
N GLN A 296 -16.63 3.75 24.64
CA GLN A 296 -15.99 4.24 25.86
C GLN A 296 -14.46 4.25 25.74
N GLY A 297 -13.90 3.87 24.59
CA GLY A 297 -12.47 3.79 24.35
C GLY A 297 -11.81 2.57 24.98
N GLN A 298 -12.57 1.54 25.36
CA GLN A 298 -12.01 0.30 25.92
C GLN A 298 -11.72 -0.70 24.80
N SER A 299 -10.58 -1.38 24.89
CA SER A 299 -10.18 -2.41 23.93
C SER A 299 -11.14 -3.60 23.95
N ARG A 300 -11.53 -4.07 22.77
CA ARG A 300 -12.33 -5.27 22.53
C ARG A 300 -11.69 -6.09 21.42
N ALA A 301 -11.96 -7.39 21.41
CA ALA A 301 -11.67 -8.24 20.26
C ALA A 301 -12.99 -8.62 19.58
N ARG A 302 -13.05 -8.48 18.25
CA ARG A 302 -14.16 -8.97 17.44
C ARG A 302 -13.70 -10.14 16.60
N TYR A 303 -14.43 -11.25 16.68
CA TYR A 303 -14.21 -12.42 15.85
C TYR A 303 -15.24 -12.49 14.73
N TYR A 304 -14.75 -12.60 13.49
CA TYR A 304 -15.57 -12.75 12.29
C TYR A 304 -15.27 -14.07 11.59
N SER A 305 -16.30 -14.74 11.09
CA SER A 305 -16.16 -15.77 10.06
C SER A 305 -17.39 -15.85 9.17
N ASN A 306 -17.17 -15.98 7.86
CA ASN A 306 -18.25 -16.29 6.92
C ASN A 306 -18.40 -17.80 6.65
N VAL A 307 -17.66 -18.65 7.37
CA VAL A 307 -17.76 -20.10 7.24
C VAL A 307 -18.74 -20.64 8.28
N PRO A 308 -19.87 -21.26 7.88
CA PRO A 308 -20.95 -21.62 8.81
C PRO A 308 -20.51 -22.44 10.02
N ALA A 309 -19.60 -23.40 9.82
CA ALA A 309 -19.08 -24.26 10.88
C ALA A 309 -18.25 -23.51 11.93
N TRP A 310 -17.74 -22.31 11.62
CA TRP A 310 -16.85 -21.53 12.47
C TRP A 310 -17.48 -20.25 13.01
N LYS A 311 -18.79 -20.03 12.82
CA LYS A 311 -19.43 -18.81 13.34
C LYS A 311 -19.43 -18.70 14.86
N GLY A 312 -19.38 -19.82 15.59
CA GLY A 312 -19.47 -19.86 17.05
C GLY A 312 -18.14 -20.08 17.78
N HIS A 313 -17.06 -20.37 17.07
CA HIS A 313 -15.74 -20.62 17.65
C HIS A 313 -14.65 -20.35 16.62
N MET A 314 -13.45 -19.96 17.06
CA MET A 314 -12.36 -19.64 16.15
C MET A 314 -11.39 -20.82 15.94
N PRO A 315 -10.68 -20.86 14.79
CA PRO A 315 -9.57 -21.77 14.56
C PRO A 315 -8.50 -21.65 15.65
N ALA A 316 -7.80 -22.74 15.96
CA ALA A 316 -6.81 -22.81 17.04
C ALA A 316 -5.69 -21.78 16.89
N THR A 317 -5.30 -21.45 15.66
CA THR A 317 -4.30 -20.41 15.38
C THR A 317 -4.80 -19.02 15.82
N LEU A 318 -6.05 -18.67 15.52
CA LEU A 318 -6.66 -17.40 15.94
C LEU A 318 -6.95 -17.38 17.44
N GLN A 319 -7.36 -18.53 18.01
CA GLN A 319 -7.63 -18.68 19.44
C GLN A 319 -6.38 -18.37 20.25
N ARG A 320 -5.24 -18.98 19.89
CA ARG A 320 -3.97 -18.76 20.58
C ARG A 320 -3.54 -17.30 20.53
N TRP A 321 -3.63 -16.68 19.34
CA TRP A 321 -3.30 -15.28 19.14
C TRP A 321 -4.12 -14.34 20.03
N TYR A 322 -5.42 -14.64 20.20
CA TYR A 322 -6.33 -13.90 21.07
C TYR A 322 -6.01 -14.12 22.55
N GLU A 323 -5.82 -15.38 22.98
CA GLU A 323 -5.55 -15.75 24.37
C GLU A 323 -4.26 -15.12 24.90
N GLU A 324 -3.21 -15.08 24.08
CA GLU A 324 -1.93 -14.45 24.44
C GLU A 324 -2.08 -12.95 24.78
N ARG A 325 -3.03 -12.27 24.12
CA ARG A 325 -3.33 -10.85 24.36
C ARG A 325 -4.29 -10.66 25.51
N ALA A 326 -5.33 -11.49 25.60
CA ALA A 326 -6.30 -11.47 26.69
C ALA A 326 -5.66 -11.82 28.05
N ALA A 327 -4.54 -12.53 28.06
CA ALA A 327 -3.74 -12.77 29.27
C ALA A 327 -3.04 -11.52 29.82
N GLN A 328 -2.84 -10.49 28.98
CA GLN A 328 -2.09 -9.28 29.34
C GLN A 328 -2.99 -8.10 29.70
N ALA A 329 -4.23 -8.08 29.21
CA ALA A 329 -5.19 -7.02 29.45
C ALA A 329 -6.64 -7.53 29.35
N ALA A 330 -7.57 -6.82 29.98
CA ALA A 330 -8.99 -7.09 29.80
C ALA A 330 -9.37 -6.84 28.33
N LEU A 331 -9.62 -7.92 27.60
CA LEU A 331 -9.95 -7.90 26.18
C LEU A 331 -11.19 -8.76 25.90
N PRO A 332 -12.39 -8.27 26.19
CA PRO A 332 -13.62 -9.03 25.95
C PRO A 332 -13.78 -9.39 24.47
N LEU A 333 -14.20 -10.64 24.20
CA LEU A 333 -14.46 -11.16 22.87
C LEU A 333 -15.93 -11.01 22.46
N GLU A 334 -16.14 -10.39 21.31
CA GLU A 334 -17.43 -10.28 20.62
C GLU A 334 -17.41 -11.22 19.41
N VAL A 335 -18.29 -12.22 19.39
CA VAL A 335 -18.49 -13.08 18.22
C VAL A 335 -19.48 -12.41 17.28
N MET A 336 -19.03 -12.09 16.07
CA MET A 336 -19.79 -11.30 15.11
C MET A 336 -20.65 -12.18 14.18
N PRO A 337 -21.80 -11.67 13.68
CA PRO A 337 -22.79 -12.47 12.94
C PRO A 337 -22.34 -13.09 11.61
#